data_AF-A0AAN6BPI8-F1
#
_entry.id   AF-A0AAN6BPI8-F1
#
_cell.length_a   1.000
_cell.length_b   1.000
_cell.length_c   1.000
_cell.angle_alpha   90.00
_cell.angle_beta   90.00
_cell.angle_gamma   90.00
#
_symmetry.space_group_name_H-M   'P 1'
#
loop_
_entity.id
_entity.type
_entity.pdbx_description
1 polymer ?
#
loop_
_entity_poly.entity_id
_entity_poly.type
_entity_poly.pdbx_seq_one_letter_code
_entity_poly.pdbx_strand_id
1 'polypeptide(L)'
;MDGILRAYADPASRAVDRAFPLHRAGLHSLSDESLAAHLDSATVLFDLGQKTVVRLSKDLGLKGGGNVLPCEAEVLRIVASKPGIRAPRVHRSFQVADDTRYFCTMEYTVVDYINVRSTSR
;
A
#
# COMPACT_ATOMS: atom_id res chain seq x y z
N MET A 1 12.81 -11.75 -18.45
CA MET A 1 12.98 -10.30 -18.20
C MET A 1 11.73 -9.49 -18.56
N ASP A 2 10.58 -10.12 -18.88
CA ASP A 2 9.37 -9.40 -19.34
C ASP A 2 8.45 -8.84 -18.22
N GLY A 3 8.71 -9.20 -16.95
CA GLY A 3 7.87 -8.79 -15.82
C GLY A 3 8.18 -7.41 -15.24
N ILE A 4 9.37 -6.84 -15.50
CA ILE A 4 9.80 -5.58 -14.87
C ILE A 4 9.07 -4.37 -15.45
N LEU A 5 8.71 -4.41 -16.73
CA LEU A 5 8.14 -3.26 -17.46
C LEU A 5 6.62 -3.35 -17.67
N ARG A 6 6.01 -4.47 -17.30
CA ARG A 6 4.57 -4.66 -17.47
C ARG A 6 3.87 -4.60 -16.13
N ALA A 7 2.97 -3.61 -15.99
CA ALA A 7 2.16 -3.50 -14.80
C ALA A 7 1.26 -4.74 -14.66
N TYR A 8 1.20 -5.27 -13.44
CA TYR A 8 0.31 -6.35 -13.06
C TYR A 8 -0.72 -5.87 -12.04
N ALA A 9 -1.94 -6.42 -12.11
CA ALA A 9 -2.99 -6.25 -11.13
C ALA A 9 -3.83 -7.53 -11.09
N ASP A 10 -4.13 -8.05 -9.89
CA ASP A 10 -5.05 -9.20 -9.77
C ASP A 10 -6.45 -8.77 -10.24
N PRO A 11 -7.08 -9.47 -11.20
CA PRO A 11 -8.45 -9.19 -11.64
C PRO A 11 -9.46 -9.15 -10.49
N ALA A 12 -9.23 -9.93 -9.44
CA ALA A 12 -10.08 -9.99 -8.25
C ALA A 12 -9.75 -8.93 -7.19
N SER A 13 -8.76 -8.06 -7.42
CA SER A 13 -8.33 -7.02 -6.47
C SER A 13 -9.41 -6.01 -6.07
N ARG A 14 -10.44 -5.89 -6.91
CA ARG A 14 -11.59 -5.00 -6.70
C ARG A 14 -12.83 -5.68 -6.13
N ALA A 15 -12.80 -7.00 -5.92
CA ALA A 15 -13.91 -7.73 -5.30
C ALA A 15 -14.16 -7.20 -3.88
N VAL A 16 -15.42 -6.94 -3.53
CA VAL A 16 -15.81 -6.38 -2.22
C VAL A 16 -16.03 -7.49 -1.18
N ASP A 17 -16.29 -8.71 -1.65
CA ASP A 17 -16.76 -9.83 -0.84
C ASP A 17 -15.61 -10.79 -0.43
N ARG A 18 -14.35 -10.40 -0.66
CA ARG A 18 -13.19 -11.20 -0.27
C ARG A 18 -12.94 -11.16 1.23
N ALA A 19 -12.40 -12.25 1.76
CA ALA A 19 -11.77 -12.25 3.07
C ALA A 19 -10.52 -11.36 3.01
N PHE A 20 -10.45 -10.38 3.90
CA PHE A 20 -9.33 -9.45 3.98
C PHE A 20 -8.36 -9.86 5.08
N PRO A 21 -7.04 -9.73 4.88
CA PRO A 21 -6.05 -10.12 5.88
C PRO A 21 -6.03 -9.20 7.10
N LEU A 22 -6.50 -7.96 6.99
CA LEU A 22 -6.42 -6.97 8.08
C LEU A 22 -7.72 -6.16 8.23
N HIS A 23 -8.04 -5.79 9.47
CA HIS A 23 -9.04 -4.76 9.78
C HIS A 23 -8.36 -3.54 10.42
N ARG A 24 -8.95 -2.34 10.30
CA ARG A 24 -8.35 -1.09 10.78
C ARG A 24 -7.93 -1.15 12.26
N ALA A 25 -8.73 -1.80 13.12
CA ALA A 25 -8.40 -1.99 14.53
C ALA A 25 -7.10 -2.79 14.77
N GLY A 26 -6.73 -3.69 13.85
CA GLY A 26 -5.52 -4.51 13.95
C GLY A 26 -4.26 -3.82 13.40
N LEU A 27 -4.36 -2.65 12.77
CA LEU A 27 -3.22 -1.99 12.13
C LEU A 27 -2.12 -1.59 13.12
N HIS A 28 -2.51 -1.05 14.28
CA HIS A 28 -1.57 -0.55 15.29
C HIS A 28 -1.01 -1.65 16.20
N SER A 29 -1.62 -2.84 16.21
CA SER A 29 -1.14 -3.99 16.99
C SER A 29 -0.09 -4.82 16.27
N LEU A 30 0.06 -4.67 14.94
CA LEU A 30 1.06 -5.39 14.17
C LEU A 30 2.44 -4.72 14.26
N SER A 31 3.49 -5.54 14.29
CA SER A 31 4.85 -5.05 14.04
C SER A 31 5.01 -4.60 12.59
N ASP A 32 6.05 -3.82 12.31
CA ASP A 32 6.37 -3.36 10.95
C ASP A 32 6.67 -4.56 10.02
N GLU A 33 7.38 -5.56 10.51
CA GLU A 33 7.73 -6.77 9.75
C GLU A 33 6.49 -7.61 9.42
N SER A 34 5.59 -7.76 10.40
CA SER A 34 4.33 -8.48 10.19
C SER A 34 3.45 -7.77 9.15
N LEU A 35 3.45 -6.44 9.18
CA LEU A 35 2.71 -5.63 8.22
C LEU A 35 3.35 -5.66 6.83
N ALA A 36 4.69 -5.66 6.75
CA ALA A 36 5.44 -5.82 5.50
C ALA A 36 5.17 -7.17 4.83
N ALA A 37 5.06 -8.26 5.60
CA ALA A 37 4.77 -9.60 5.08
C ALA A 37 3.42 -9.70 4.34
N HIS A 38 2.50 -8.75 4.54
CA HIS A 38 1.27 -8.68 3.75
C HIS A 38 1.51 -8.26 2.29
N LEU A 39 2.64 -7.64 1.96
CA LEU A 39 2.98 -7.28 0.58
C LEU A 39 3.06 -8.52 -0.34
N ASP A 40 3.49 -9.67 0.20
CA ASP A 40 3.66 -10.91 -0.55
C ASP A 40 2.40 -11.81 -0.57
N SER A 41 1.52 -11.64 0.41
CA SER A 41 0.37 -12.55 0.63
C SER A 41 -0.99 -11.92 0.33
N ALA A 42 -1.10 -10.59 0.39
CA ALA A 42 -2.36 -9.90 0.15
C ALA A 42 -2.65 -9.74 -1.35
N THR A 43 -3.88 -9.32 -1.67
CA THR A 43 -4.29 -9.19 -3.06
C THR A 43 -3.61 -7.99 -3.74
N VAL A 44 -2.86 -8.25 -4.81
CA VAL A 44 -2.13 -7.23 -5.57
C VAL A 44 -3.09 -6.32 -6.35
N LEU A 45 -3.08 -5.03 -6.02
CA LEU A 45 -3.77 -3.96 -6.74
C LEU A 45 -2.94 -3.44 -7.91
N PHE A 46 -1.63 -3.39 -7.73
CA PHE A 46 -0.68 -2.89 -8.72
C PHE A 46 0.72 -3.41 -8.38
N ASP A 47 1.45 -3.89 -9.37
CA ASP A 47 2.86 -4.24 -9.25
C ASP A 47 3.60 -3.78 -10.52
N LEU A 48 4.64 -2.98 -10.33
CA LEU A 48 5.54 -2.52 -11.39
C LEU A 48 6.84 -1.97 -10.80
N GLY A 49 7.98 -2.36 -11.38
CA GLY A 49 9.26 -1.67 -11.13
C GLY A 49 9.68 -1.65 -9.67
N GLN A 50 9.61 -2.80 -8.99
CA GLN A 50 9.93 -2.96 -7.56
C GLN A 50 9.06 -2.13 -6.61
N LYS A 51 7.82 -1.82 -7.02
CA LYS A 51 6.78 -1.20 -6.21
C LYS A 51 5.52 -2.02 -6.35
N THR A 52 5.03 -2.48 -5.21
CA THR A 52 3.80 -3.24 -5.10
C THR A 52 2.81 -2.46 -4.26
N VAL A 53 1.54 -2.51 -4.67
CA VAL A 53 0.40 -2.04 -3.91
C VAL A 53 -0.53 -3.22 -3.73
N VAL A 54 -0.83 -3.56 -2.49
CA VAL A 54 -1.76 -4.62 -2.12
C VAL A 54 -2.92 -4.08 -1.32
N ARG A 55 -4.02 -4.83 -1.30
CA ARG A 55 -5.21 -4.51 -0.54
C ARG A 55 -5.21 -5.24 0.80
N LEU A 56 -5.15 -4.48 1.90
CA LEU A 56 -5.15 -5.02 3.26
C LEU A 56 -6.57 -5.25 3.81
N SER A 57 -7.49 -4.35 3.47
CA SER A 57 -8.87 -4.37 3.98
C SER A 57 -9.86 -3.77 2.97
N LYS A 58 -11.11 -3.59 3.40
CA LYS A 58 -12.11 -2.83 2.64
C LYS A 58 -11.72 -1.36 2.43
N ASP A 59 -10.92 -0.80 3.34
CA ASP A 59 -10.61 0.62 3.45
C ASP A 59 -9.11 0.93 3.51
N LEU A 60 -8.22 -0.07 3.48
CA LEU A 60 -6.78 0.09 3.57
C LEU A 60 -6.04 -0.61 2.43
N GLY A 61 -5.07 0.10 1.88
CA GLY A 61 -4.03 -0.42 0.99
C GLY A 61 -2.66 -0.33 1.65
N LEU A 62 -1.78 -1.24 1.28
CA LEU A 62 -0.36 -1.19 1.60
C LEU A 62 0.41 -0.99 0.31
N LYS A 63 1.25 0.03 0.28
CA LYS A 63 2.25 0.22 -0.75
C LYS A 63 3.61 -0.10 -0.16
N GLY A 64 4.43 -0.85 -0.86
CA GLY A 64 5.80 -1.14 -0.45
C GLY A 64 6.70 -1.52 -1.62
N GLY A 65 8.01 -1.48 -1.39
CA GLY A 65 8.97 -1.81 -2.44
C GLY A 65 10.30 -1.08 -2.32
N GLY A 66 11.32 -1.59 -3.01
CA GLY A 66 12.67 -1.00 -3.00
C GLY A 66 12.76 0.35 -3.72
N ASN A 67 11.77 0.68 -4.55
CA ASN A 67 11.62 1.96 -5.23
C ASN A 67 10.53 2.86 -4.61
N VAL A 68 10.00 2.49 -3.44
CA VAL A 68 9.15 3.37 -2.66
C VAL A 68 10.05 4.24 -1.79
N LEU A 69 9.84 5.56 -1.82
CA LEU A 69 10.66 6.50 -1.08
C LEU A 69 9.91 7.06 0.15
N PRO A 70 10.58 7.31 1.28
CA PRO A 70 9.96 7.90 2.47
C PRO A 70 9.24 9.23 2.19
N CYS A 71 9.77 10.02 1.25
CA CYS A 71 9.18 11.29 0.88
C CYS A 71 7.77 11.16 0.28
N GLU A 72 7.40 10.00 -0.27
CA GLU A 72 6.07 9.77 -0.83
C GLU A 72 4.99 9.87 0.26
N ALA A 73 5.24 9.30 1.43
CA ALA A 73 4.32 9.38 2.56
C ALA A 73 4.20 10.82 3.08
N GLU A 74 5.31 11.56 3.20
CA GLU A 74 5.29 12.95 3.65
C GLU A 74 4.54 13.86 2.67
N VAL A 75 4.81 13.73 1.37
CA VAL A 75 4.07 14.48 0.34
C VAL A 75 2.58 14.16 0.43
N LEU A 76 2.21 12.89 0.61
CA LEU A 76 0.81 12.51 0.73
C LEU A 76 0.15 13.08 1.99
N ARG A 77 0.85 13.15 3.13
CA ARG A 77 0.37 13.84 4.34
C ARG A 77 0.14 15.34 4.10
N ILE A 78 1.06 16.01 3.40
CA ILE A 78 0.92 17.42 3.03
C ILE A 78 -0.27 17.64 2.10
N VAL A 79 -0.47 16.75 1.12
CA VAL A 79 -1.61 16.86 0.19
C VAL A 79 -2.93 16.61 0.94
N ALA A 80 -2.98 15.60 1.82
CA ALA A 80 -4.16 15.27 2.60
C ALA A 80 -4.54 16.32 3.65
N SER A 81 -3.61 17.21 4.05
CA SER A 81 -3.90 18.32 4.96
C SER A 81 -4.48 19.56 4.27
N LYS A 82 -4.42 19.63 2.93
CA LYS A 82 -4.95 20.76 2.17
C LYS A 82 -6.47 20.66 1.99
N PRO A 83 -7.24 21.70 2.34
CA PRO A 83 -8.67 21.71 2.07
C PRO A 83 -8.94 21.65 0.56
N GLY A 84 -10.02 20.96 0.17
CA GLY A 84 -10.45 20.85 -1.22
C GLY A 84 -9.74 19.80 -2.07
N ILE A 85 -8.66 19.16 -1.57
CA ILE A 85 -7.99 18.05 -2.26
C ILE A 85 -8.36 16.72 -1.60
N ARG A 86 -8.97 15.82 -2.38
CA ARG A 86 -9.21 14.44 -1.93
C ARG A 86 -7.97 13.59 -2.20
N ALA A 87 -7.23 13.27 -1.16
CA ALA A 87 -6.10 12.36 -1.21
C ALA A 87 -6.25 11.24 -0.17
N PRO A 88 -5.74 10.01 -0.45
CA PRO A 88 -5.67 8.96 0.55
C PRO A 88 -4.90 9.42 1.79
N ARG A 89 -5.43 9.17 2.99
CA ARG A 89 -4.70 9.46 4.23
C ARG A 89 -3.63 8.41 4.46
N VAL A 90 -2.48 8.83 4.96
CA VAL A 90 -1.42 7.94 5.46
C VAL A 90 -1.76 7.54 6.89
N HIS A 91 -1.91 6.24 7.15
CA HIS A 91 -2.16 5.70 8.50
C HIS A 91 -0.88 5.28 9.20
N ARG A 92 0.11 4.79 8.44
CA ARG A 92 1.42 4.37 8.94
C ARG A 92 2.44 4.44 7.81
N SER A 93 3.66 4.88 8.10
CA SER A 93 4.84 4.75 7.22
C SER A 93 5.99 4.22 8.03
N PHE A 94 6.75 3.29 7.48
CA PHE A 94 7.83 2.60 8.17
C PHE A 94 8.81 1.99 7.17
N GLN A 95 10.01 1.69 7.64
CA GLN A 95 11.05 1.05 6.85
C GLN A 95 11.40 -0.29 7.48
N VAL A 96 11.67 -1.28 6.64
CA VAL A 96 12.27 -2.56 7.06
C VAL A 96 13.63 -2.68 6.39
N ALA A 97 14.65 -3.08 7.15
CA ALA A 97 15.98 -3.30 6.61
C ALA A 97 15.97 -4.43 5.56
N ASP A 98 16.63 -4.20 4.44
CA ASP A 98 16.79 -5.17 3.35
C ASP A 98 18.08 -4.84 2.59
N ASP A 99 19.18 -5.50 2.95
CA ASP A 99 20.51 -5.30 2.38
C ASP A 99 20.61 -5.67 0.90
N THR A 100 19.56 -6.27 0.32
CA THR A 100 19.48 -6.55 -1.12
C THR A 100 19.04 -5.33 -1.94
N ARG A 101 18.58 -4.26 -1.29
CA ARG A 101 18.07 -3.03 -1.94
C ARG A 101 19.12 -1.94 -1.98
N TYR A 102 18.96 -1.04 -2.94
CA TYR A 102 19.87 0.09 -3.15
C TYR A 102 20.01 0.99 -1.90
N PHE A 103 18.92 1.19 -1.16
CA PHE A 103 18.91 1.98 0.09
C PHE A 103 19.04 1.12 1.36
N CYS A 104 19.45 -0.15 1.22
CA CYS A 104 19.48 -1.17 2.29
C CYS A 104 18.17 -1.29 3.09
N THR A 105 17.06 -0.81 2.52
CA THR A 105 15.75 -0.70 3.16
C THR A 105 14.66 -0.85 2.13
N MET A 106 13.51 -1.31 2.60
CA MET A 106 12.24 -1.29 1.91
C MET A 106 11.32 -0.30 2.64
N GLU A 107 10.73 0.63 1.91
CA GLU A 107 9.74 1.56 2.47
C GLU A 107 8.34 0.98 2.31
N TYR A 108 7.50 1.18 3.32
CA TYR A 108 6.11 0.77 3.35
C TYR A 108 5.22 1.91 3.82
N THR A 109 4.07 2.07 3.17
CA THR A 109 3.07 3.06 3.56
C THR A 109 1.68 2.44 3.50
N VAL A 110 0.97 2.49 4.63
CA VAL A 110 -0.44 2.14 4.71
C VAL A 110 -1.27 3.38 4.45
N VAL A 111 -2.17 3.29 3.47
CA VAL A 111 -3.02 4.39 3.02
C VAL A 111 -4.48 3.97 2.92
N ASP A 112 -5.40 4.94 2.84
CA ASP A 112 -6.79 4.64 2.48
C ASP A 112 -6.87 3.91 1.13
N TYR A 113 -7.66 2.84 1.08
CA TYR A 113 -8.13 2.26 -0.17
C TYR A 113 -9.45 2.92 -0.58
N ILE A 114 -9.47 3.53 -1.76
CA ILE A 114 -10.63 4.23 -2.30
C ILE A 114 -11.25 3.39 -3.42
N ASN A 115 -12.44 2.86 -3.18
CA ASN A 115 -13.22 2.20 -4.23
C ASN A 115 -14.04 3.23 -5.02
N VAL A 116 -13.59 3.55 -6.23
CA VAL A 116 -14.23 4.54 -7.13
C VAL A 116 -15.68 4.16 -7.50
N ARG A 117 -16.06 2.88 -7.42
CA ARG A 117 -17.45 2.44 -7.69
C ARG A 117 -18.42 2.66 -6.53
N SER A 118 -17.94 3.08 -5.36
CA SER A 118 -18.76 3.31 -4.16
C SER A 118 -19.24 4.76 -3.99
N THR A 119 -18.83 5.69 -4.86
CA THR A 119 -19.32 7.07 -4.82
C THR A 119 -20.65 7.18 -5.54
N SER A 120 -21.69 6.63 -4.91
CA SER A 120 -23.06 7.14 -5.05
C SER A 120 -23.36 7.95 -3.80
N ARG A 121 -23.06 9.25 -3.85
CA ARG A 121 -23.68 10.30 -3.03
C ARG A 121 -23.69 11.58 -3.83
#